data_AF-A0A949JTW1-F1
#
_entry.id   AF-A0A949JTW1-F1
#
_cell.length_a   1.000
_cell.length_b   1.000
_cell.length_c   1.000
_cell.angle_alpha   90.00
_cell.angle_beta   90.00
_cell.angle_gamma   90.00
#
_symmetry.space_group_name_H-M   'P 1'
#
loop_
_entity.id
_entity.type
_entity.pdbx_description
1 polymer ?
#
loop_
_entity_poly.entity_id
_entity_poly.type
_entity_poly.pdbx_seq_one_letter_code
_entity_poly.pdbx_strand_id
1 'polypeptide(L)'
;MNQDQVKEQLLRLEDDVEEFFLIFSGKRSKKANGLYHPDTREIILHNRNFESDGALMYTAIHEFAHHIHFTTSPVPVGPRAHTVEFRSILHRLLDRAEELEIYDNPFDADPEFAALTHKIKTRFLALNGRLMKDFGETLIEVEVLCRKRGTRFEDYVERVLSMDKRTATTLMKIHSYDINPELGYTNMATVAGIRTEEKRLEAEERFEAGQSPDMVKIGLKARPSDEPENPIRKLEKERLRIQRTIRSLQAKLQEVEQRLTHMSGDPHGEEAAPDQEGNIRQFPGATGP
;
A
#
# COMPACT_ATOMS: atom_id res chain seq x y z
N MET A 1 -3.93 25.48 -16.70
CA MET A 1 -2.62 25.02 -17.25
C MET A 1 -2.77 24.20 -18.53
N ASN A 2 -1.77 24.24 -19.43
CA ASN A 2 -1.69 23.37 -20.62
C ASN A 2 -0.80 22.13 -20.38
N GLN A 3 -0.74 21.22 -21.36
CA GLN A 3 0.01 19.96 -21.26
C GLN A 3 1.52 20.16 -21.02
N ASP A 4 2.16 21.03 -21.80
CA ASP A 4 3.61 21.24 -21.70
C ASP A 4 3.99 21.85 -20.35
N GLN A 5 3.19 22.80 -19.86
CA GLN A 5 3.34 23.37 -18.53
C GLN A 5 3.24 22.30 -17.44
N VAL A 6 2.26 21.40 -17.50
CA VAL A 6 2.15 20.32 -16.50
C VAL A 6 3.37 19.41 -16.57
N LYS A 7 3.84 19.01 -17.76
CA LYS A 7 5.02 18.15 -17.90
C LYS A 7 6.27 18.84 -17.33
N GLU A 8 6.46 20.12 -17.60
CA GLU A 8 7.56 20.92 -17.05
C GLU A 8 7.50 20.95 -15.51
N GLN A 9 6.32 21.18 -14.92
CA GLN A 9 6.18 21.15 -13.46
C GLN A 9 6.49 19.76 -12.86
N LEU A 10 6.06 18.67 -13.50
CA LEU A 10 6.38 17.32 -13.02
C LEU A 10 7.90 17.05 -13.04
N LEU A 11 8.59 17.48 -14.09
CA LEU A 11 10.05 17.34 -14.19
C LEU A 11 10.82 18.21 -13.18
N ARG A 12 10.20 19.27 -12.62
CA ARG A 12 10.77 20.02 -11.50
C ARG A 12 10.68 19.28 -10.17
N LEU A 13 9.76 18.31 -10.03
CA LEU A 13 9.64 17.48 -8.84
C LEU A 13 10.69 16.37 -8.80
N GLU A 14 10.98 15.79 -9.96
CA GLU A 14 12.01 14.76 -10.17
C GLU A 14 12.46 14.82 -11.64
N ASP A 15 13.71 15.20 -11.87
CA ASP A 15 14.30 15.34 -13.20
C ASP A 15 15.04 14.07 -13.67
N ASP A 16 15.56 13.28 -12.73
CA ASP A 16 16.18 11.97 -12.98
C ASP A 16 15.13 10.85 -13.09
N VAL A 17 14.33 10.91 -14.15
CA VAL A 17 13.30 9.91 -14.47
C VAL A 17 13.43 9.44 -15.92
N GLU A 18 12.97 8.23 -16.20
CA GLU A 18 12.90 7.75 -17.58
C GLU A 18 11.93 8.62 -18.40
N GLU A 19 12.12 8.64 -19.72
CA GLU A 19 11.23 9.42 -20.60
C GLU A 19 9.78 8.91 -20.53
N PHE A 20 8.84 9.86 -20.46
CA PHE A 20 7.40 9.61 -20.47
C PHE A 20 6.65 10.63 -21.33
N PHE A 21 5.45 10.25 -21.76
CA PHE A 21 4.53 11.11 -22.49
C PHE A 21 3.42 11.59 -21.58
N LEU A 22 3.16 12.89 -21.56
CA LEU A 22 1.98 13.45 -20.91
C LEU A 22 0.96 13.81 -21.99
N ILE A 23 -0.26 13.31 -21.86
CA ILE A 23 -1.30 13.46 -22.88
C ILE A 23 -2.57 14.00 -22.23
N PHE A 24 -3.02 15.18 -22.67
CA PHE A 24 -4.37 15.65 -22.37
C PHE A 24 -5.34 15.02 -23.36
N SER A 25 -6.22 14.14 -22.88
CA SER A 25 -7.13 13.39 -23.76
C SER A 25 -8.17 14.26 -24.47
N GLY A 26 -8.36 15.52 -24.04
CA GLY A 26 -9.38 16.43 -24.58
C GLY A 26 -10.81 16.02 -24.24
N LYS A 27 -11.00 15.06 -23.35
CA LYS A 27 -12.30 14.41 -23.05
C LYS A 27 -12.58 14.41 -21.54
N ARG A 28 -13.86 14.24 -21.22
CA ARG A 28 -14.31 13.85 -19.86
C ARG A 28 -14.36 12.33 -19.76
N SER A 29 -14.09 11.81 -18.57
CA SER A 29 -14.25 10.39 -18.26
C SER A 29 -15.04 10.23 -16.96
N LYS A 30 -16.02 9.33 -16.96
CA LYS A 30 -16.79 8.99 -15.76
C LYS A 30 -16.06 7.99 -14.85
N LYS A 31 -15.00 7.36 -15.35
CA LYS A 31 -14.32 6.25 -14.65
C LYS A 31 -13.08 6.71 -13.87
N ALA A 32 -12.30 7.63 -14.44
CA ALA A 32 -11.04 8.06 -13.86
C ALA A 32 -10.73 9.50 -14.30
N ASN A 33 -9.87 10.18 -13.54
CA ASN A 33 -9.38 11.53 -13.83
C ASN A 33 -8.03 11.50 -14.56
N GLY A 34 -7.20 10.52 -14.22
CA GLY A 34 -5.93 10.22 -14.87
C GLY A 34 -5.75 8.70 -14.96
N LEU A 35 -4.76 8.29 -15.74
CA LEU A 35 -4.28 6.92 -15.80
C LEU A 35 -2.85 6.88 -16.34
N TYR A 36 -2.05 5.98 -15.80
CA TYR A 36 -0.71 5.66 -16.28
C TYR A 36 -0.70 4.32 -17.03
N HIS A 37 -0.09 4.30 -18.23
CA HIS A 37 0.18 3.11 -19.02
C HIS A 37 1.67 2.75 -18.93
N PRO A 38 2.06 1.71 -18.16
CA PRO A 38 3.46 1.35 -17.97
C PRO A 38 4.20 0.95 -19.25
N ASP A 39 3.53 0.23 -20.16
CA ASP A 39 4.15 -0.33 -21.36
C ASP A 39 4.56 0.76 -22.37
N THR A 40 3.79 1.86 -22.44
CA THR A 40 4.04 3.00 -23.33
C THR A 40 4.61 4.22 -22.60
N ARG A 41 4.70 4.17 -21.27
CA ARG A 41 5.07 5.28 -20.39
C ARG A 41 4.22 6.52 -20.65
N GLU A 42 2.93 6.32 -20.86
CA GLU A 42 1.97 7.40 -21.09
C GLU A 42 1.21 7.74 -19.82
N ILE A 43 1.26 9.00 -19.43
CA ILE A 43 0.35 9.61 -18.46
C ILE A 43 -0.77 10.28 -19.24
N ILE A 44 -1.98 9.78 -19.09
CA ILE A 44 -3.17 10.35 -19.76
C ILE A 44 -4.03 11.05 -18.71
N LEU A 45 -4.29 12.34 -18.93
CA LEU A 45 -5.19 13.13 -18.11
C LEU A 45 -6.49 13.42 -18.85
N HIS A 46 -7.62 13.14 -18.19
CA HIS A 46 -8.95 13.54 -18.65
C HIS A 46 -9.21 14.99 -18.29
N ASN A 47 -8.45 15.90 -18.93
CA ASN A 47 -8.33 17.31 -18.56
C ASN A 47 -9.67 18.07 -18.48
N ARG A 48 -10.74 17.60 -19.14
CA ARG A 48 -12.07 18.23 -19.03
C ARG A 48 -12.83 17.84 -17.75
N ASN A 49 -12.32 16.92 -16.93
CA ASN A 49 -12.89 16.56 -15.63
C ASN A 49 -12.58 17.58 -14.53
N PHE A 50 -11.54 18.40 -14.70
CA PHE A 50 -11.08 19.30 -13.65
C PHE A 50 -11.71 20.68 -13.77
N GLU A 51 -12.04 21.24 -12.62
CA GLU A 51 -12.57 22.61 -12.47
C GLU A 51 -11.51 23.59 -11.96
N SER A 52 -10.36 23.07 -11.49
CA SER A 52 -9.22 23.86 -11.00
C SER A 52 -7.90 23.26 -11.44
N ASP A 53 -6.87 24.11 -11.57
CA ASP A 53 -5.51 23.69 -11.88
C ASP A 53 -4.89 22.86 -10.75
N GLY A 54 -5.26 23.12 -9.48
CA GLY A 54 -4.80 22.31 -8.34
C GLY A 54 -5.27 20.86 -8.41
N ALA A 55 -6.54 20.60 -8.75
CA ALA A 55 -7.05 19.24 -8.89
C ALA A 55 -6.42 18.49 -10.09
N LEU A 56 -6.16 19.23 -11.18
CA LEU A 56 -5.42 18.72 -12.33
C LEU A 56 -3.99 18.35 -11.93
N MET A 57 -3.28 19.23 -11.22
CA MET A 57 -1.90 19.02 -10.80
C MET A 57 -1.76 17.86 -9.82
N TYR A 58 -2.64 17.76 -8.81
CA TYR A 58 -2.67 16.60 -7.91
C TYR A 58 -2.80 15.27 -8.67
N THR A 59 -3.68 15.22 -9.67
CA THR A 59 -3.85 14.02 -10.50
C THR A 59 -2.61 13.76 -11.36
N ALA A 60 -2.00 14.81 -11.93
CA ALA A 60 -0.76 14.68 -12.69
C ALA A 60 0.37 14.10 -11.82
N ILE A 61 0.54 14.61 -10.60
CA ILE A 61 1.51 14.10 -9.63
C ILE A 61 1.21 12.64 -9.25
N HIS A 62 -0.06 12.27 -9.10
CA HIS A 62 -0.47 10.88 -8.85
C HIS A 62 -0.02 9.93 -9.96
N GLU A 63 -0.31 10.26 -11.21
CA GLU A 63 0.09 9.41 -12.34
C GLU A 63 1.62 9.44 -12.56
N PHE A 64 2.27 10.56 -12.25
CA PHE A 64 3.73 10.66 -12.27
C PHE A 64 4.39 9.80 -11.19
N ALA A 65 3.79 9.71 -10.00
CA ALA A 65 4.23 8.78 -8.97
C ALA A 65 4.15 7.32 -9.44
N HIS A 66 3.14 6.98 -10.26
CA HIS A 66 3.07 5.66 -10.90
C HIS A 66 4.24 5.48 -11.87
N HIS A 67 4.49 6.47 -12.73
CA HIS A 67 5.63 6.43 -13.64
C HIS A 67 6.97 6.18 -12.92
N ILE A 68 7.28 6.97 -11.89
CA ILE A 68 8.51 6.80 -11.10
C ILE A 68 8.55 5.41 -10.45
N HIS A 69 7.45 4.97 -9.85
CA HIS A 69 7.43 3.66 -9.19
C HIS A 69 7.69 2.51 -10.18
N PHE A 70 7.13 2.57 -11.38
CA PHE A 70 7.33 1.53 -12.39
C PHE A 70 8.74 1.52 -12.99
N THR A 71 9.36 2.68 -13.17
CA THR A 71 10.66 2.81 -13.84
C THR A 71 11.84 2.65 -12.90
N THR A 72 11.69 3.00 -11.63
CA THR A 72 12.78 2.91 -10.63
C THR A 72 12.75 1.63 -9.80
N SER A 73 11.67 0.84 -9.87
CA SER A 73 11.57 -0.38 -9.07
C SER A 73 12.59 -1.44 -9.54
N PRO A 74 13.42 -1.99 -8.62
CA PRO A 74 14.40 -3.02 -8.96
C PRO A 74 13.76 -4.40 -9.27
N VAL A 75 12.45 -4.53 -9.05
CA VAL A 75 11.66 -5.73 -9.34
C VAL A 75 10.39 -5.34 -10.10
N PRO A 76 9.82 -6.23 -10.92
CA PRO A 76 8.57 -5.93 -11.62
C PRO A 76 7.46 -5.50 -10.65
N VAL A 77 6.85 -4.35 -10.92
CA VAL A 77 5.72 -3.85 -10.13
C VAL A 77 4.50 -4.72 -10.40
N GLY A 78 3.86 -5.19 -9.33
CA GLY A 78 2.70 -6.07 -9.42
C GLY A 78 1.41 -5.35 -9.85
N PRO A 79 0.29 -6.08 -9.98
CA PRO A 79 -0.98 -5.54 -10.48
C PRO A 79 -1.68 -4.58 -9.49
N ARG A 80 -1.24 -4.53 -8.23
CA ARG A 80 -1.79 -3.59 -7.24
C ARG A 80 -1.15 -2.22 -7.44
N ALA A 81 -1.91 -1.27 -7.98
CA ALA A 81 -1.44 0.09 -8.27
C ALA A 81 -0.93 0.85 -7.04
N HIS A 82 -1.67 0.81 -5.92
CA HIS A 82 -1.34 1.61 -4.73
C HIS A 82 -0.72 0.77 -3.61
N THR A 83 0.57 0.45 -3.78
CA THR A 83 1.43 -0.16 -2.75
C THR A 83 1.91 0.86 -1.71
N VAL A 84 2.60 0.39 -0.66
CA VAL A 84 3.23 1.28 0.33
C VAL A 84 4.33 2.11 -0.33
N GLU A 85 5.11 1.49 -1.21
CA GLU A 85 6.18 2.12 -1.99
C GLU A 85 5.62 3.23 -2.88
N PHE A 86 4.55 2.96 -3.65
CA PHE A 86 3.86 3.99 -4.44
C PHE A 86 3.37 5.16 -3.58
N ARG A 87 2.67 4.87 -2.47
CA ARG A 87 2.11 5.92 -1.59
C ARG A 87 3.22 6.78 -0.98
N SER A 88 4.34 6.17 -0.62
CA SER A 88 5.51 6.91 -0.14
C SER A 88 6.11 7.83 -1.22
N ILE A 89 6.19 7.37 -2.48
CA ILE A 89 6.64 8.20 -3.61
C ILE A 89 5.67 9.36 -3.81
N LEU A 90 4.36 9.08 -3.87
CA LEU A 90 3.33 10.09 -4.07
C LEU A 90 3.39 11.19 -3.01
N HIS A 91 3.40 10.82 -1.72
CA HIS A 91 3.41 11.82 -0.65
C HIS A 91 4.70 12.65 -0.65
N ARG A 92 5.88 12.04 -0.93
CA ARG A 92 7.13 12.80 -1.12
C ARG A 92 7.02 13.82 -2.25
N LEU A 93 6.42 13.44 -3.39
CA LEU A 93 6.25 14.35 -4.52
C LEU A 93 5.26 15.48 -4.20
N LEU A 94 4.21 15.21 -3.41
CA LEU A 94 3.27 16.23 -2.95
C LEU A 94 3.94 17.21 -1.99
N ASP A 95 4.68 16.73 -0.98
CA ASP A 95 5.45 17.58 -0.07
C ASP A 95 6.40 18.48 -0.88
N ARG A 96 7.10 17.90 -1.87
CA ARG A 96 8.01 18.64 -2.75
C ARG A 96 7.27 19.65 -3.64
N ALA A 97 6.08 19.31 -4.11
CA ALA A 97 5.26 20.21 -4.93
C ALA A 97 4.75 21.40 -4.11
N GLU A 98 4.41 21.20 -2.84
CA GLU A 98 4.07 22.28 -1.90
C GLU A 98 5.28 23.17 -1.63
N GLU A 99 6.46 22.60 -1.35
CA GLU A 99 7.70 23.36 -1.15
C GLU A 99 8.09 24.23 -2.37
N LEU A 100 7.78 23.75 -3.58
CA LEU A 100 8.09 24.43 -4.83
C LEU A 100 6.97 25.32 -5.35
N GLU A 101 5.88 25.47 -4.59
CA GLU A 101 4.67 26.22 -4.97
C GLU A 101 4.07 25.74 -6.31
N ILE A 102 4.23 24.46 -6.62
CA ILE A 102 3.67 23.79 -7.81
C ILE A 102 2.24 23.32 -7.53
N TYR A 103 1.97 22.98 -6.28
CA TYR A 103 0.68 22.52 -5.80
C TYR A 103 0.40 23.14 -4.44
N ASP A 104 -0.77 23.74 -4.29
CA ASP A 104 -1.26 24.23 -3.00
C ASP A 104 -2.22 23.23 -2.40
N ASN A 105 -1.96 22.83 -1.15
CA ASN A 105 -2.88 21.99 -0.40
C ASN A 105 -4.13 22.80 0.01
N PRO A 106 -5.31 22.50 -0.57
CA PRO A 106 -6.52 23.27 -0.26
C PRO A 106 -7.00 23.09 1.18
N PHE A 107 -6.54 22.04 1.88
CA PHE A 107 -7.02 21.72 3.22
C PHE A 107 -6.42 22.61 4.32
N ASP A 108 -5.26 23.22 4.07
CA ASP A 108 -4.61 24.12 5.03
C ASP A 108 -4.95 25.60 4.76
N ALA A 109 -5.18 25.96 3.50
CA ALA A 109 -5.50 27.33 3.11
C ALA A 109 -6.95 27.72 3.43
N ASP A 110 -7.88 26.76 3.38
CA ASP A 110 -9.30 27.01 3.64
C ASP A 110 -9.62 26.97 5.15
N PRO A 111 -10.17 28.06 5.73
CA PRO A 111 -10.46 28.12 7.16
C PRO A 111 -11.47 27.08 7.66
N GLU A 112 -12.42 26.63 6.82
CA GLU A 112 -13.39 25.60 7.19
C GLU A 112 -12.71 24.23 7.28
N PHE A 113 -11.85 23.89 6.31
CA PHE A 113 -11.04 22.68 6.39
C PHE A 113 -10.07 22.71 7.57
N ALA A 114 -9.42 23.84 7.84
CA ALA A 114 -8.53 23.99 8.98
C ALA A 114 -9.26 23.77 10.32
N ALA A 115 -10.45 24.36 10.49
CA ALA A 115 -11.27 24.19 11.68
C ALA A 115 -11.75 22.74 11.87
N LEU A 116 -12.19 22.08 10.80
CA LEU A 116 -12.58 20.67 10.84
C LEU A 116 -11.38 19.76 11.14
N THR A 117 -10.22 20.02 10.53
CA THR A 117 -8.98 19.28 10.77
C THR A 117 -8.55 19.39 12.22
N HIS A 118 -8.57 20.61 12.79
CA HIS A 118 -8.27 20.81 14.21
C HIS A 118 -9.24 20.03 15.11
N LYS A 119 -10.55 20.05 14.80
CA LYS A 119 -11.55 19.28 15.53
C LYS A 119 -11.30 17.78 15.44
N ILE A 120 -10.96 17.26 14.26
CA ILE A 120 -10.65 15.83 14.05
C ILE A 120 -9.43 15.42 14.88
N LYS A 121 -8.32 16.18 14.79
CA LYS A 121 -7.08 15.90 15.52
C LYS A 121 -7.31 15.88 17.03
N THR A 122 -7.98 16.90 17.57
CA THR A 122 -8.13 17.07 19.03
C THR A 122 -9.23 16.22 19.65
N ARG A 123 -10.44 16.20 19.06
CA ARG A 123 -11.63 15.58 19.67
C ARG A 123 -11.79 14.11 19.32
N PHE A 124 -11.17 13.65 18.24
CA PHE A 124 -11.29 12.26 17.80
C PHE A 124 -9.97 11.53 17.87
N LEU A 125 -8.92 12.00 17.19
CA LEU A 125 -7.65 11.25 17.14
C LEU A 125 -6.98 11.19 18.50
N ALA A 126 -6.67 12.35 19.10
CA ALA A 126 -5.99 12.41 20.39
C ALA A 126 -6.82 11.82 21.55
N LEU A 127 -8.13 12.11 21.57
CA LEU A 127 -9.02 11.59 22.61
C LEU A 127 -9.16 10.07 22.51
N ASN A 128 -9.35 9.52 21.30
CA ASN A 128 -9.37 8.09 21.09
C ASN A 128 -8.01 7.46 21.43
N GLY A 129 -6.91 8.15 21.13
CA GLY A 129 -5.57 7.70 21.49
C GLY A 129 -5.41 7.51 23.00
N ARG A 130 -5.79 8.51 23.79
CA ARG A 130 -5.81 8.40 25.26
C ARG A 130 -6.69 7.26 25.75
N LEU A 131 -7.93 7.18 25.27
CA LEU A 131 -8.86 6.12 25.68
C LEU A 131 -8.32 4.72 25.39
N MET A 132 -7.68 4.53 24.24
CA MET A 132 -7.10 3.23 23.86
C MET A 132 -5.84 2.90 24.68
N LYS A 133 -5.09 3.91 25.12
CA LYS A 133 -3.96 3.74 26.04
C LYS A 133 -4.45 3.33 27.44
N ASP A 134 -5.48 3.99 27.97
CA ASP A 134 -6.11 3.65 29.25
C ASP A 134 -6.76 2.24 29.21
N PHE A 135 -7.35 1.88 28.06
CA PHE A 135 -7.86 0.53 27.86
C PHE A 135 -6.74 -0.52 27.90
N GLY A 136 -5.57 -0.19 27.34
CA GLY A 136 -4.36 -1.03 27.45
C GLY A 136 -3.93 -1.26 28.89
N GLU A 137 -3.94 -0.23 29.73
CA GLU A 137 -3.67 -0.33 31.17
C GLU A 137 -4.66 -1.28 31.86
N THR A 138 -5.95 -1.08 31.61
CA THR A 138 -7.02 -1.91 32.20
C THR A 138 -6.84 -3.39 31.83
N LEU A 139 -6.44 -3.69 30.58
CA LEU A 139 -6.18 -5.07 30.15
C LEU A 139 -4.98 -5.70 30.87
N ILE A 140 -3.96 -4.91 31.20
CA ILE A 140 -2.82 -5.37 32.00
C ILE A 140 -3.28 -5.73 33.42
N GLU A 141 -4.14 -4.92 34.03
CA GLU A 141 -4.70 -5.23 35.36
C GLU A 141 -5.52 -6.53 35.34
N VAL A 142 -6.33 -6.73 34.31
CA VAL A 142 -7.08 -7.96 34.09
C VAL A 142 -6.15 -9.16 33.94
N GLU A 143 -5.07 -9.06 33.15
CA GLU A 143 -4.11 -10.14 32.98
C GLU A 143 -3.47 -10.53 34.33
N VAL A 144 -3.10 -9.53 35.14
CA VAL A 144 -2.58 -9.75 36.49
C VAL A 144 -3.61 -10.45 37.37
N LEU A 145 -4.89 -10.05 37.30
CA LEU A 145 -5.97 -10.67 38.06
C LEU A 145 -6.22 -12.13 37.62
N CYS A 146 -6.23 -12.41 36.32
CA CYS A 146 -6.35 -13.77 35.78
C CYS A 146 -5.24 -14.67 36.34
N ARG A 147 -3.99 -14.19 36.32
CA ARG A 147 -2.84 -14.92 36.88
C ARG A 147 -3.01 -15.21 38.37
N LYS A 148 -3.46 -14.22 39.16
CA LYS A 148 -3.73 -14.39 40.60
C LYS A 148 -4.83 -15.40 40.89
N ARG A 149 -5.83 -15.53 40.01
CA ARG A 149 -6.99 -16.43 40.17
C ARG A 149 -6.82 -17.78 39.47
N GLY A 150 -5.70 -18.02 38.79
CA GLY A 150 -5.47 -19.25 38.02
C GLY A 150 -6.40 -19.39 36.81
N THR A 151 -6.91 -18.27 36.27
CA THR A 151 -7.76 -18.26 35.07
C THR A 151 -6.96 -17.84 33.83
N ARG A 152 -7.48 -18.15 32.63
CA ARG A 152 -6.82 -17.82 31.36
C ARG A 152 -7.25 -16.44 30.87
N PHE A 153 -6.28 -15.56 30.62
CA PHE A 153 -6.54 -14.23 30.08
C PHE A 153 -7.15 -14.28 28.67
N GLU A 154 -6.70 -15.23 27.84
CA GLU A 154 -7.23 -15.40 26.48
C GLU A 154 -8.72 -15.72 26.45
N ASP A 155 -9.20 -16.60 27.34
CA ASP A 155 -10.63 -16.93 27.43
C ASP A 155 -11.44 -15.71 27.85
N TYR A 156 -10.91 -14.88 28.75
CA TYR A 156 -11.55 -13.62 29.14
C TYR A 156 -11.64 -12.65 27.95
N VAL A 157 -10.54 -12.43 27.23
CA VAL A 157 -10.51 -11.51 26.09
C VAL A 157 -11.44 -11.97 24.96
N GLU A 158 -11.35 -13.23 24.55
CA GLU A 158 -12.07 -13.71 23.37
C GLU A 158 -13.55 -13.99 23.66
N ARG A 159 -13.88 -14.57 24.83
CA ARG A 159 -15.24 -15.01 25.12
C ARG A 159 -16.03 -14.01 25.97
N VAL A 160 -15.40 -13.29 26.89
CA VAL A 160 -16.10 -12.33 27.76
C VAL A 160 -16.11 -10.95 27.12
N LEU A 161 -14.97 -10.46 26.65
CA LEU A 161 -14.88 -9.15 26.00
C LEU A 161 -15.27 -9.19 24.51
N SER A 162 -15.37 -10.38 23.90
CA SER A 162 -15.63 -10.54 22.47
C SER A 162 -14.63 -9.78 21.59
N MET A 163 -13.36 -9.79 22.01
CA MET A 163 -12.26 -9.07 21.35
C MET A 163 -11.19 -10.04 20.84
N ASP A 164 -10.57 -9.70 19.71
CA ASP A 164 -9.43 -10.45 19.19
C ASP A 164 -8.20 -10.28 20.09
N LYS A 165 -7.50 -11.38 20.37
CA LYS A 165 -6.29 -11.41 21.20
C LYS A 165 -5.19 -10.45 20.71
N ARG A 166 -5.03 -10.30 19.39
CA ARG A 166 -4.02 -9.39 18.81
C ARG A 166 -4.37 -7.94 19.13
N THR A 167 -5.65 -7.57 19.10
CA THR A 167 -6.10 -6.22 19.50
C THR A 167 -5.75 -5.95 20.96
N ALA A 168 -6.11 -6.86 21.87
CA ALA A 168 -5.77 -6.73 23.29
C ALA A 168 -4.26 -6.59 23.51
N THR A 169 -3.47 -7.46 22.87
CA THR A 169 -1.99 -7.42 22.94
C THR A 169 -1.44 -6.09 22.41
N THR A 170 -2.04 -5.52 21.37
CA THR A 170 -1.61 -4.23 20.80
C THR A 170 -1.90 -3.08 21.77
N LEU A 171 -3.08 -3.07 22.39
CA LEU A 171 -3.46 -2.05 23.39
C LEU A 171 -2.53 -2.09 24.61
N MET A 172 -2.27 -3.28 25.14
CA MET A 172 -1.34 -3.45 26.26
C MET A 172 0.07 -2.94 25.91
N LYS A 173 0.54 -3.17 24.68
CA LYS A 173 1.81 -2.60 24.19
C LYS A 173 1.78 -1.08 24.06
N ILE A 174 0.68 -0.50 23.57
CA ILE A 174 0.53 0.96 23.47
C ILE A 174 0.74 1.61 24.84
N HIS A 175 0.11 1.04 25.88
CA HIS A 175 0.33 1.49 27.25
C HIS A 175 1.77 1.19 27.73
N SER A 176 2.24 -0.05 27.59
CA SER A 176 3.55 -0.48 28.13
C SER A 176 4.74 0.24 27.50
N TYR A 177 4.63 0.66 26.24
CA TYR A 177 5.67 1.42 25.53
C TYR A 177 5.49 2.93 25.66
N ASP A 178 4.50 3.38 26.42
CA ASP A 178 4.19 4.79 26.66
C ASP A 178 4.00 5.62 25.37
N ILE A 179 3.43 5.02 24.31
CA ILE A 179 3.32 5.65 23.00
C ILE A 179 2.49 6.94 23.08
N ASN A 180 2.88 7.98 22.35
CA ASN A 180 2.19 9.27 22.34
C ASN A 180 0.73 9.14 21.85
N PRO A 181 -0.28 9.47 22.69
CA PRO A 181 -1.68 9.37 22.32
C PRO A 181 -2.14 10.40 21.29
N GLU A 182 -1.42 11.51 21.09
CA GLU A 182 -1.76 12.53 20.09
C GLU A 182 -1.70 11.99 18.65
N LEU A 183 -0.95 10.90 18.44
CA LEU A 183 -0.88 10.19 17.16
C LEU A 183 -2.22 9.53 16.76
N GLY A 184 -3.09 9.28 17.72
CA GLY A 184 -4.32 8.50 17.56
C GLY A 184 -4.07 7.00 17.39
N TYR A 185 -5.11 6.20 17.65
CA TYR A 185 -5.01 4.74 17.77
C TYR A 185 -4.33 4.02 16.59
N THR A 186 -4.67 4.38 15.36
CA THR A 186 -4.14 3.69 14.17
C THR A 186 -2.61 3.84 14.04
N ASN A 187 -2.10 5.04 14.31
CA ASN A 187 -0.66 5.30 14.26
C ASN A 187 0.04 4.70 15.48
N MET A 188 -0.55 4.82 16.67
CA MET A 188 -0.02 4.15 17.87
C MET A 188 0.09 2.63 17.68
N ALA A 189 -0.91 1.98 17.06
CA ALA A 189 -0.87 0.56 16.77
C ALA A 189 0.25 0.19 15.78
N THR A 190 0.56 1.09 14.84
CA THR A 190 1.71 0.94 13.94
C THR A 190 3.02 1.00 14.72
N VAL A 191 3.18 1.98 15.61
CA VAL A 191 4.35 2.13 16.48
C VAL A 191 4.50 0.94 17.44
N ALA A 192 3.41 0.47 18.05
CA ALA A 192 3.40 -0.69 18.94
C ALA A 192 3.86 -2.00 18.27
N GLY A 193 3.76 -2.07 16.93
CA GLY A 193 4.27 -3.18 16.13
C GLY A 193 5.79 -3.20 15.99
N ILE A 194 6.48 -2.10 16.31
CA ILE A 194 7.93 -1.95 16.14
C ILE A 194 8.67 -2.51 17.36
N ARG A 195 9.67 -3.35 17.09
CA ARG A 195 10.37 -4.15 18.10
C ARG A 195 11.26 -3.33 19.03
N THR A 196 12.08 -2.45 18.48
CA THR A 196 13.10 -1.69 19.24
C THR A 196 12.56 -0.33 19.63
N GLU A 197 12.95 0.14 20.82
CA GLU A 197 12.54 1.44 21.35
C GLU A 197 13.03 2.61 20.49
N GLU A 198 14.30 2.59 20.10
CA GLU A 198 14.90 3.58 19.18
C GLU A 198 14.05 3.76 17.91
N LYS A 199 13.62 2.67 17.28
CA LYS A 199 12.78 2.73 16.08
C LYS A 199 11.34 3.15 16.36
N ARG A 200 10.84 2.95 17.59
CA ARG A 200 9.53 3.47 17.99
C ARG A 200 9.60 4.98 18.10
N LEU A 201 10.60 5.51 18.80
CA LEU A 201 10.83 6.95 18.92
C LEU A 201 11.01 7.59 17.54
N GLU A 202 11.83 7.02 16.67
CA GLU A 202 11.98 7.50 15.28
C GLU A 202 10.64 7.50 14.53
N ALA A 203 9.79 6.50 14.75
CA ALA A 203 8.47 6.44 14.12
C ALA A 203 7.53 7.52 14.65
N GLU A 204 7.54 7.78 15.96
CA GLU A 204 6.75 8.82 16.61
C GLU A 204 7.17 10.20 16.10
N GLU A 205 8.46 10.51 16.09
CA GLU A 205 9.00 11.77 15.55
C GLU A 205 8.58 12.00 14.10
N ARG A 206 8.65 10.97 13.25
CA ARG A 206 8.22 11.07 11.85
C ARG A 206 6.72 11.34 11.72
N PHE A 207 5.88 10.72 12.54
CA PHE A 207 4.44 11.00 12.54
C PHE A 207 4.14 12.41 13.03
N GLU A 208 4.86 12.89 14.06
CA GLU A 208 4.73 14.25 14.58
C GLU A 208 5.15 15.29 13.54
N ALA A 209 6.17 14.97 12.73
CA ALA A 209 6.58 15.76 11.56
C ALA A 209 5.57 15.73 10.39
N GLY A 210 4.42 15.06 10.54
CA GLY A 210 3.36 15.02 9.54
C GLY A 210 3.52 13.94 8.47
N GLN A 211 4.52 13.05 8.58
CA GLN A 211 4.70 11.99 7.58
C GLN A 211 3.52 11.00 7.58
N SER A 212 3.12 10.60 6.37
CA SER A 212 2.10 9.58 6.21
C SER A 212 2.55 8.20 6.75
N PRO A 213 1.61 7.30 7.14
CA PRO A 213 1.96 5.96 7.60
C PRO A 213 2.81 5.15 6.62
N ASP A 214 2.64 5.37 5.31
CA ASP A 214 3.42 4.67 4.29
C ASP A 214 4.86 5.20 4.21
N MET A 215 5.06 6.52 4.34
CA MET A 215 6.40 7.13 4.44
C MET A 215 7.13 6.66 5.69
N VAL A 216 6.46 6.62 6.85
CA VAL A 216 7.07 6.10 8.09
C VAL A 216 7.52 4.66 7.91
N LYS A 217 6.68 3.79 7.32
CA LYS A 217 7.04 2.39 7.05
C LYS A 217 8.24 2.23 6.12
N ILE A 218 8.34 3.05 5.06
CA ILE A 218 9.50 3.01 4.15
C ILE A 218 10.74 3.57 4.84
N GLY A 219 10.61 4.68 5.56
CA GLY A 219 11.69 5.32 6.30
C GLY A 219 12.37 4.39 7.31
N LEU A 220 11.59 3.64 8.09
CA LEU A 220 12.12 2.69 9.08
C LEU A 220 12.79 1.43 8.48
N LYS A 221 12.52 1.14 7.20
CA LYS A 221 13.17 0.07 6.44
C LYS A 221 14.55 0.50 5.91
N ALA A 222 14.74 1.78 5.60
CA ALA A 222 15.98 2.29 5.05
C ALA A 222 17.03 2.43 6.16
N ARG A 223 18.17 1.73 6.03
CA ARG A 223 19.34 1.96 6.89
C ARG A 223 20.39 2.81 6.14
N PRO A 224 21.13 3.69 6.84
CA PRO A 224 22.37 4.28 6.33
C PRO A 224 23.52 3.26 6.15
N SER A 225 23.43 2.07 6.75
CA SER A 225 24.51 1.07 6.82
C SER A 225 24.27 -0.22 6.04
N ASP A 226 23.12 -0.37 5.37
CA ASP A 226 22.91 -1.48 4.45
C ASP A 226 23.29 -0.99 3.05
N GLU A 227 24.37 -1.50 2.46
CA GLU A 227 24.58 -1.37 1.01
C GLU A 227 23.26 -1.68 0.31
N PRO A 228 22.82 -0.85 -0.65
CA PRO A 228 21.55 -1.05 -1.34
C PRO A 228 21.50 -2.50 -1.81
N GLU A 229 20.56 -3.26 -1.25
CA GLU A 229 20.51 -4.71 -1.44
C GLU A 229 20.59 -5.01 -2.94
N ASN A 230 21.67 -5.71 -3.32
CA ASN A 230 22.06 -5.93 -4.72
C ASN A 230 20.82 -6.25 -5.58
N PRO A 231 20.52 -5.47 -6.64
CA PRO A 231 19.34 -5.65 -7.48
C PRO A 231 19.14 -7.09 -7.96
N ILE A 232 20.24 -7.81 -8.25
CA ILE A 232 20.23 -9.21 -8.63
C ILE A 232 19.62 -10.08 -7.53
N ARG A 233 20.01 -9.86 -6.26
CA ARG A 233 19.46 -10.61 -5.11
C ARG A 233 17.95 -10.34 -4.93
N LYS A 234 17.49 -9.11 -5.17
CA LYS A 234 16.05 -8.79 -5.13
C LYS A 234 15.28 -9.55 -6.22
N LEU A 235 15.80 -9.54 -7.45
CA LEU A 235 15.23 -10.28 -8.57
C LEU A 235 15.24 -11.80 -8.33
N GLU A 236 16.29 -12.35 -7.74
CA GLU A 236 16.36 -13.78 -7.39
C GLU A 236 15.32 -14.18 -6.34
N LYS A 237 15.15 -13.36 -5.29
CA LYS A 237 14.09 -13.56 -4.30
C LYS A 237 12.71 -13.51 -4.95
N GLU A 238 12.49 -12.54 -5.83
CA GLU A 238 11.23 -12.40 -6.56
C GLU A 238 10.97 -13.60 -7.49
N ARG A 239 11.99 -14.07 -8.23
CA ARG A 239 11.92 -15.29 -9.04
C ARG A 239 11.51 -16.49 -8.20
N LEU A 240 12.15 -16.70 -7.05
CA LEU A 240 11.83 -17.80 -6.14
C LEU A 240 10.40 -17.69 -5.59
N ARG A 241 9.94 -16.48 -5.28
CA ARG A 241 8.56 -16.21 -4.86
C ARG A 241 7.57 -16.61 -5.94
N ILE A 242 7.77 -16.13 -7.17
CA ILE A 242 6.90 -16.44 -8.33
C ILE A 242 6.88 -17.95 -8.59
N GLN A 243 8.02 -18.62 -8.57
CA GLN A 243 8.09 -20.08 -8.75
C GLN A 243 7.33 -20.85 -7.65
N ARG A 244 7.34 -20.39 -6.41
CA ARG A 244 6.53 -20.97 -5.33
C ARG A 244 5.05 -20.74 -5.57
N THR A 245 4.67 -19.53 -5.99
CA THR A 245 3.27 -19.20 -6.32
C THR A 245 2.75 -20.05 -7.46
N ILE A 246 3.52 -20.21 -8.54
CA ILE A 246 3.15 -21.08 -9.69
C ILE A 246 2.87 -22.50 -9.21
N ARG A 247 3.79 -23.10 -8.44
CA ARG A 247 3.60 -24.46 -7.91
C ARG A 247 2.35 -24.58 -7.04
N SER A 248 2.10 -23.59 -6.17
CA SER A 248 0.91 -23.58 -5.32
C SER A 248 -0.37 -23.45 -6.15
N LEU A 249 -0.39 -22.60 -7.18
CA LEU A 249 -1.54 -22.43 -8.06
C LEU A 249 -1.81 -23.68 -8.90
N GLN A 250 -0.77 -24.33 -9.41
CA GLN A 250 -0.89 -25.61 -10.12
C GLN A 250 -1.48 -26.70 -9.23
N ALA A 251 -1.01 -26.83 -7.99
CA ALA A 251 -1.56 -27.80 -7.04
C ALA A 251 -3.04 -27.52 -6.72
N LYS A 252 -3.40 -26.25 -6.51
CA LYS A 252 -4.80 -25.85 -6.29
C LYS A 252 -5.68 -26.11 -7.52
N LEU A 253 -5.16 -25.85 -8.73
CA LEU A 253 -5.88 -26.12 -9.97
C LEU A 253 -6.17 -27.62 -10.09
N GLN A 254 -5.17 -28.47 -9.84
CA GLN A 254 -5.34 -29.92 -9.85
C GLN A 254 -6.38 -30.40 -8.84
N GLU A 255 -6.41 -29.82 -7.63
CA GLU A 255 -7.44 -30.13 -6.63
C GLU A 255 -8.85 -29.73 -7.12
N VAL A 256 -8.98 -28.57 -7.76
CA VAL A 256 -10.25 -28.11 -8.35
C VAL A 256 -10.68 -29.04 -9.48
N GLU A 257 -9.77 -29.41 -10.38
CA GLU A 257 -10.04 -30.36 -11.47
C GLU A 257 -10.49 -31.72 -10.94
N GLN A 258 -9.81 -32.26 -9.92
CA GLN A 258 -10.22 -33.51 -9.27
C GLN A 258 -11.62 -33.42 -8.67
N ARG A 259 -11.95 -32.32 -7.99
CA ARG A 259 -13.29 -32.09 -7.44
C ARG A 259 -14.33 -31.99 -8.54
N LEU A 260 -14.03 -31.30 -9.64
CA LEU A 260 -14.93 -31.22 -10.80
C LEU A 260 -15.17 -32.61 -11.40
N THR A 261 -14.13 -33.42 -11.59
CA THR A 261 -14.28 -34.80 -12.10
C THR A 261 -15.14 -35.67 -11.18
N HIS A 262 -14.97 -35.56 -9.85
CA HIS A 262 -15.80 -36.29 -8.88
C HIS A 262 -17.26 -35.81 -8.87
N MET A 263 -17.51 -34.52 -9.08
CA MET A 263 -18.87 -33.96 -9.12
C MET A 263 -19.56 -34.17 -10.47
N SER A 264 -18.79 -34.30 -11.55
CA SER A 264 -19.28 -34.57 -12.90
C SER A 264 -19.45 -36.07 -13.20
N GLY A 265 -19.15 -36.96 -12.24
CA GLY A 265 -19.24 -38.42 -12.43
C GLY A 265 -20.23 -39.13 -11.49
N ASP A 266 -21.47 -39.34 -11.97
CA ASP A 266 -22.28 -40.58 -11.82
C ASP A 266 -23.35 -40.63 -12.95
N PRO A 267 -23.92 -41.79 -13.37
CA PRO A 267 -23.46 -42.56 -14.53
C PRO A 267 -24.58 -42.92 -15.54
N HIS A 268 -24.39 -42.55 -16.80
CA HIS A 268 -24.89 -43.26 -18.00
C HIS A 268 -23.85 -42.90 -19.08
N GLY A 269 -22.92 -43.75 -19.49
CA GLY A 269 -23.09 -45.07 -20.08
C GLY A 269 -22.27 -45.06 -21.37
N GLU A 270 -21.27 -45.94 -21.43
CA GLU A 270 -20.59 -46.49 -22.62
C GLU A 270 -19.61 -45.64 -23.46
N GLU A 271 -18.38 -46.15 -23.45
CA GLU A 271 -17.41 -46.33 -24.53
C GLU A 271 -17.21 -45.24 -25.61
N ALA A 272 -15.99 -44.70 -25.66
CA ALA A 272 -15.24 -44.60 -26.90
C ALA A 272 -13.72 -44.59 -26.64
N ALA A 273 -13.01 -45.40 -27.43
CA ALA A 273 -11.58 -45.71 -27.40
C ALA A 273 -10.64 -44.49 -27.60
N PRO A 274 -9.33 -44.61 -27.32
CA PRO A 274 -8.40 -43.51 -27.50
C PRO A 274 -7.94 -43.45 -28.96
N ASP A 275 -8.39 -42.43 -29.70
CA ASP A 275 -7.69 -42.03 -30.93
C ASP A 275 -6.49 -41.15 -30.56
N GLN A 276 -5.32 -41.71 -30.84
CA GLN A 276 -4.10 -40.96 -31.03
C GLN A 276 -4.29 -40.05 -32.25
N GLU A 277 -4.13 -38.73 -32.11
CA GLU A 277 -3.41 -37.93 -33.10
C GLU A 277 -3.07 -36.54 -32.54
N GLY A 278 -1.79 -36.20 -32.64
CA GLY A 278 -1.21 -35.01 -32.05
C GLY A 278 -1.60 -33.71 -32.77
N ASN A 279 -1.47 -32.60 -32.05
CA ASN A 279 -1.24 -31.31 -32.69
C ASN A 279 -0.34 -30.43 -31.83
N ILE A 280 0.97 -30.62 -32.00
CA ILE A 280 2.00 -29.67 -31.57
C ILE A 280 1.91 -28.49 -32.54
N ARG A 281 1.38 -27.35 -32.07
CA ARG A 281 1.52 -26.08 -32.81
C ARG A 281 2.97 -25.59 -32.69
N GLN A 282 3.72 -25.79 -33.78
CA GLN A 282 5.03 -25.19 -34.01
C GLN A 282 4.92 -23.66 -34.16
N PHE A 283 5.84 -22.95 -33.53
CA PHE A 283 6.14 -21.55 -33.81
C PHE A 283 6.93 -21.44 -35.12
N PRO A 284 6.63 -20.49 -36.03
CA PRO A 284 7.41 -20.31 -37.23
C PRO A 284 8.69 -19.50 -36.94
N GLY A 285 9.82 -20.18 -37.07
CA GLY A 285 11.13 -19.56 -37.23
C GLY A 285 11.40 -19.25 -38.71
N ALA A 286 12.10 -18.13 -38.92
CA ALA A 286 12.55 -17.62 -40.20
C ALA A 286 13.40 -18.60 -41.02
N THR A 287 13.37 -18.46 -42.35
CA THR A 287 14.57 -18.37 -43.22
C THR A 287 14.14 -18.02 -44.65
N GLY A 288 14.98 -17.22 -45.31
CA GLY A 288 14.78 -16.62 -46.64
C GLY A 288 14.84 -17.59 -47.81
N PRO A 289 14.90 -17.04 -49.02
CA PRO A 289 16.20 -16.87 -49.68
C PRO A 289 16.65 -15.42 -49.87
#